data_AF-A0A938SI22-F1
#
_entry.id   AF-A0A938SI22-F1
#
_cell.length_a   1.000
_cell.length_b   1.000
_cell.length_c   1.000
_cell.angle_alpha   90.00
_cell.angle_beta   90.00
_cell.angle_gamma   90.00
#
_symmetry.space_group_name_H-M   'P 1'
#
loop_
_entity.id
_entity.type
_entity.pdbx_description
1 polymer ?
#
loop_
_entity_poly.entity_id
_entity_poly.type
_entity_poly.pdbx_seq_one_letter_code
_entity_poly.pdbx_strand_id
1 'polypeptide(L)'
;EKARAGFPPVDMALIASDAKDTNLLELLNTFNKDVRLRHVAVVLLAADPKAAEGPAANLIQGCVPKNVSKDDLGKALPAAFAKKDVPLDPKTEAVAIVQAIVTAVADLNPKTTSYPLAELTPTLIRLLQNHPDPIRLQAIRALGNLANPAGMDGLRQVFCEAKNPKELRLAALQGMGRIILEARAVSAEDCALLRKTLNDGDADLRAAAAAALGRAALGPEQVGAVLREQRIR
;
A
#
# COMPACT_ATOMS: atom_id res chain seq x y z
N GLU A 1 -23.40 13.55 -14.08
CA GLU A 1 -22.83 14.12 -12.84
C GLU A 1 -21.40 13.63 -12.65
N LYS A 2 -20.42 14.54 -12.62
CA LYS A 2 -19.02 14.23 -12.33
C LYS A 2 -18.79 14.39 -10.83
N ALA A 3 -18.67 13.28 -10.11
CA ALA A 3 -18.24 13.31 -8.71
C ALA A 3 -16.78 13.74 -8.63
N ARG A 4 -16.53 14.69 -7.73
CA ARG A 4 -15.32 15.50 -7.54
C ARG A 4 -14.10 14.65 -7.19
N ALA A 5 -12.95 15.03 -7.75
CA ALA A 5 -11.63 14.61 -7.30
C ALA A 5 -11.42 15.08 -5.84
N GLY A 6 -11.39 14.14 -4.90
CA GLY A 6 -11.04 14.38 -3.50
C GLY A 6 -9.53 14.24 -3.30
N PHE A 7 -8.83 15.34 -3.56
CA PHE A 7 -7.43 15.61 -3.20
C PHE A 7 -7.30 15.63 -1.65
N PRO A 8 -6.16 15.30 -1.01
CA PRO A 8 -5.94 15.81 0.34
C PRO A 8 -5.78 17.34 0.25
N PRO A 9 -6.44 18.14 1.09
CA PRO A 9 -6.24 19.58 1.09
C PRO A 9 -4.80 19.89 1.50
N VAL A 10 -4.02 20.48 0.60
CA VAL A 10 -2.76 21.12 0.99
C VAL A 10 -3.16 22.46 1.60
N ASP A 11 -3.30 22.49 2.92
CA ASP A 11 -3.67 23.71 3.62
C ASP A 11 -2.56 24.77 3.48
N MET A 12 -2.95 26.01 3.21
CA MET A 12 -2.06 27.17 3.14
C MET A 12 -2.58 28.25 4.09
N ALA A 13 -1.68 28.84 4.87
CA ALA A 13 -1.95 30.00 5.69
C ALA A 13 -1.44 31.28 5.00
N LEU A 14 -2.35 32.22 4.72
CA LEU A 14 -2.02 33.56 4.27
C LEU A 14 -1.96 34.50 5.47
N ILE A 15 -0.81 35.12 5.71
CA ILE A 15 -0.59 35.98 6.88
C ILE A 15 -0.26 37.39 6.43
N ALA A 16 -1.05 38.37 6.87
CA ALA A 16 -0.75 39.78 6.63
C ALA A 16 0.40 40.25 7.53
N SER A 17 1.44 40.80 6.91
CA SER A 17 2.62 41.35 7.61
C SER A 17 2.31 42.55 8.52
N ASP A 18 1.18 43.23 8.29
CA ASP A 18 0.74 44.41 9.04
C ASP A 18 -0.51 44.13 9.88
N ALA A 19 -0.75 42.86 10.23
CA ALA A 19 -1.77 42.50 11.20
C ALA A 19 -1.53 43.26 12.50
N LYS A 20 -2.47 44.15 12.86
CA LYS A 20 -2.43 44.90 14.11
C LYS A 20 -2.43 43.91 15.27
N ASP A 21 -1.61 44.19 16.28
CA ASP A 21 -1.55 43.46 17.55
C ASP A 21 -0.88 42.07 17.52
N THR A 22 -0.11 41.73 16.46
CA THR A 22 0.60 40.44 16.42
C THR A 22 2.06 40.60 15.98
N ASN A 23 2.99 40.13 16.82
CA ASN A 23 4.39 39.99 16.41
C ASN A 23 4.49 38.81 15.44
N LEU A 24 4.75 39.10 14.16
CA LEU A 24 4.84 38.09 13.09
C LEU A 24 5.77 36.94 13.45
N LEU A 25 6.91 37.22 14.09
CA LEU A 25 7.87 36.20 14.50
C LEU A 25 7.29 35.27 15.57
N GLU A 26 6.57 35.80 16.56
CA GLU A 26 5.94 35.01 17.62
C GLU A 26 4.82 34.13 17.08
N LEU A 27 4.00 34.66 16.16
CA LEU A 27 2.95 33.89 15.51
C LEU A 27 3.54 32.76 14.66
N LEU A 28 4.56 33.04 13.85
CA LEU A 28 5.22 32.00 13.04
C LEU A 28 5.90 30.93 13.90
N ASN A 29 6.50 31.34 15.02
CA ASN A 29 7.06 30.39 15.99
C ASN A 29 5.98 29.55 16.66
N THR A 30 4.78 30.11 16.89
CA THR A 30 3.64 29.36 17.43
C THR A 30 3.13 28.33 16.42
N PHE A 31 3.02 28.71 15.15
CA PHE A 31 2.68 27.80 14.05
C PHE A 31 3.68 26.65 13.93
N ASN A 32 4.98 26.94 14.03
CA ASN A 32 6.02 25.91 13.96
C ASN A 32 6.06 24.98 15.19
N LYS A 33 5.63 25.47 16.36
CA LYS A 33 5.54 24.67 17.61
C LYS A 33 4.29 23.79 17.66
N ASP A 34 3.17 24.20 17.04
CA ASP A 34 1.96 23.39 16.98
C ASP A 34 2.13 22.24 15.97
N VAL A 35 2.05 21.00 16.46
CA VAL A 35 2.22 19.77 15.67
C VAL A 35 1.25 19.70 14.49
N ARG A 36 0.09 20.36 14.59
CA ARG A 36 -0.93 20.38 13.54
C ARG A 36 -0.63 21.41 12.44
N LEU A 37 0.07 22.50 12.77
CA LEU A 37 0.27 23.63 11.87
C LEU A 37 1.67 23.67 11.27
N ARG A 38 2.65 22.97 11.86
CA ARG A 38 4.05 22.94 11.37
C ARG A 38 4.21 22.47 9.92
N HIS A 39 3.23 21.75 9.38
CA HIS A 39 3.23 21.23 8.01
C HIS A 39 2.47 22.14 7.02
N VAL A 40 1.75 23.15 7.50
CA VAL A 40 0.98 24.08 6.66
C VAL A 40 1.93 25.08 6.01
N ALA A 41 1.81 25.28 4.69
CA ALA A 41 2.62 26.26 3.99
C ALA A 41 2.18 27.68 4.36
N VAL A 42 3.14 28.55 4.70
CA VAL A 42 2.87 29.93 5.10
C VAL A 42 3.32 30.90 4.02
N VAL A 43 2.40 31.76 3.58
CA VAL A 43 2.68 32.81 2.60
C VAL A 43 2.37 34.17 3.21
N LEU A 44 3.34 35.08 3.12
CA LEU A 44 3.24 36.42 3.67
C LEU A 44 2.54 37.37 2.67
N LEU A 45 1.57 38.13 3.15
CA LEU A 45 0.97 39.26 2.44
C LEU A 45 1.64 40.54 2.93
N ALA A 46 2.52 41.12 2.09
CA ALA A 46 3.28 42.30 2.46
C ALA A 46 3.35 43.30 1.31
N ALA A 47 3.34 44.60 1.62
CA ALA A 47 3.52 45.65 0.61
C ALA A 47 4.98 45.69 0.10
N ASP A 48 5.95 45.37 0.97
CA ASP A 48 7.36 45.27 0.64
C ASP A 48 7.82 43.80 0.73
N PRO A 49 8.31 43.19 -0.37
CA PRO A 49 8.81 41.81 -0.36
C PRO A 49 9.99 41.57 0.59
N LYS A 50 10.73 42.63 0.98
CA LYS A 50 11.80 42.52 1.98
C LYS A 50 11.31 42.11 3.37
N ALA A 51 10.00 42.22 3.63
CA ALA A 51 9.40 41.73 4.87
C ALA A 51 9.55 40.21 5.05
N ALA A 52 9.77 39.45 3.97
CA ALA A 52 10.01 38.01 4.02
C ALA A 52 11.49 37.62 4.26
N GLU A 53 12.43 38.58 4.23
CA GLU A 53 13.88 38.32 4.30
C GLU A 53 14.47 38.43 5.72
N GLY A 54 13.63 38.65 6.73
CA GLY A 54 14.02 38.84 8.13
C GLY A 54 14.31 37.55 8.93
N PRO A 55 14.36 37.62 10.28
CA PRO A 55 14.63 36.46 11.14
C PRO A 55 13.60 35.31 11.01
N ALA A 56 12.45 35.56 10.39
CA ALA A 56 11.42 34.57 10.11
C ALA A 56 11.50 33.95 8.70
N ALA A 57 12.48 34.32 7.87
CA ALA A 57 12.55 33.93 6.45
C ALA A 57 12.46 32.41 6.23
N ASN A 58 13.06 31.62 7.13
CA ASN A 58 13.04 30.16 7.03
C ASN A 58 11.63 29.55 7.21
N LEU A 59 10.74 30.25 7.89
CA LEU A 59 9.36 29.83 8.18
C LEU A 59 8.37 30.28 7.10
N ILE A 60 8.79 31.13 6.15
CA ILE A 60 7.94 31.70 5.11
C ILE A 60 8.28 31.02 3.77
N GLN A 61 7.25 30.53 3.07
CA GLN A 61 7.39 29.82 1.79
C GLN A 61 7.19 30.72 0.57
N GLY A 62 6.64 31.92 0.76
CA GLY A 62 6.47 32.91 -0.30
C GLY A 62 5.96 34.25 0.22
N CYS A 63 6.07 35.29 -0.61
CA CYS A 63 5.53 36.62 -0.32
C CYS A 63 4.72 37.13 -1.50
N VAL A 64 3.58 37.76 -1.20
CA VAL A 64 2.65 38.30 -2.20
C VAL A 64 2.28 39.74 -1.84
N PRO A 65 2.24 40.67 -2.81
CA PRO A 65 1.83 42.05 -2.57
C PRO A 65 0.40 42.16 -2.06
N LYS A 66 0.16 42.99 -1.03
CA LYS A 66 -1.12 43.07 -0.30
C LYS A 66 -2.36 43.37 -1.16
N ASN A 67 -2.20 44.09 -2.29
CA ASN A 67 -3.26 44.34 -3.27
C ASN A 67 -3.22 43.27 -4.37
N VAL A 68 -3.59 42.04 -4.02
CA VAL A 68 -3.39 40.88 -4.89
C VAL A 68 -4.42 40.82 -6.01
N SER A 69 -3.99 40.80 -7.27
CA SER A 69 -4.83 40.36 -8.40
C SER A 69 -4.85 38.83 -8.50
N LYS A 70 -5.85 38.24 -9.17
CA LYS A 70 -5.91 36.78 -9.39
C LYS A 70 -4.62 36.22 -10.01
N ASP A 71 -3.95 37.01 -10.86
CA ASP A 71 -2.74 36.63 -11.56
C ASP A 71 -1.50 36.64 -10.65
N ASP A 72 -1.45 37.53 -9.67
CA ASP A 72 -0.33 37.62 -8.71
C ASP A 72 -0.37 36.46 -7.71
N LEU A 73 -1.57 36.10 -7.24
CA LEU A 73 -1.81 34.88 -6.46
C LEU A 73 -1.43 33.63 -7.28
N GLY A 74 -1.83 33.61 -8.57
CA GLY A 74 -1.50 32.52 -9.50
C GLY A 74 0.01 32.28 -9.66
N LYS A 75 0.83 33.32 -9.58
CA LYS A 75 2.30 33.24 -9.67
C LYS A 75 2.97 32.79 -8.36
N ALA A 76 2.38 33.14 -7.22
CA ALA A 76 2.96 32.84 -5.91
C ALA A 76 2.62 31.43 -5.40
N LEU A 77 1.45 30.90 -5.77
CA LEU A 77 1.01 29.56 -5.37
C LEU A 77 2.05 28.46 -5.74
N PRO A 78 2.59 28.39 -6.97
CA PRO A 78 3.57 27.38 -7.33
C PRO A 78 4.85 27.45 -6.48
N ALA A 79 5.32 28.64 -6.13
CA ALA A 79 6.53 28.83 -5.30
C ALA A 79 6.29 28.40 -3.84
N ALA A 80 5.11 28.72 -3.29
CA ALA A 80 4.74 28.33 -1.94
C ALA A 80 4.59 26.81 -1.78
N PHE A 81 4.12 26.13 -2.81
CA PHE A 81 4.00 24.66 -2.87
C PHE A 81 5.26 23.97 -3.44
N ALA A 82 6.34 24.70 -3.74
CA ALA A 82 7.57 24.13 -4.28
C ALA A 82 8.53 23.56 -3.20
N LYS A 83 8.23 23.71 -1.90
CA LYS A 83 9.02 23.02 -0.85
C LYS A 83 8.88 21.51 -1.08
N LYS A 84 10.03 20.88 -1.31
CA LYS A 84 10.26 19.62 -2.00
C LYS A 84 9.73 18.32 -1.36
N ASP A 85 8.88 18.38 -0.34
CA ASP A 85 8.30 17.17 0.23
C ASP A 85 6.89 16.94 -0.34
N VAL A 86 6.93 16.31 -1.51
CA VAL A 86 5.92 15.47 -2.17
C VAL A 86 4.87 16.21 -3.01
N PRO A 87 4.88 15.95 -4.32
CA PRO A 87 3.75 15.24 -4.90
C PRO A 87 4.27 13.97 -5.59
N LEU A 88 4.16 12.85 -4.89
CA LEU A 88 3.93 11.57 -5.56
C LEU A 88 2.74 11.83 -6.48
N ASP A 89 2.85 11.46 -7.76
CA ASP A 89 1.73 11.61 -8.67
C ASP A 89 0.46 11.01 -8.01
N PRO A 90 -0.75 11.56 -8.20
CA PRO A 90 -1.95 11.08 -7.51
C PRO A 90 -2.16 9.56 -7.61
N LYS A 91 -1.69 8.93 -8.70
CA LYS A 91 -1.68 7.47 -8.85
C LYS A 91 -0.62 6.82 -7.96
N THR A 92 0.60 7.34 -7.91
CA THR A 92 1.63 6.82 -7.00
C THR A 92 1.23 6.98 -5.53
N GLU A 93 0.58 8.08 -5.15
CA GLU A 93 0.04 8.26 -3.80
C GLU A 93 -1.07 7.23 -3.50
N ALA A 94 -2.02 7.05 -4.42
CA ALA A 94 -3.06 6.03 -4.27
C ALA A 94 -2.47 4.62 -4.17
N VAL A 95 -1.44 4.31 -4.97
CA VAL A 95 -0.70 3.04 -4.89
C VAL A 95 -0.01 2.88 -3.53
N ALA A 96 0.64 3.93 -3.03
CA ALA A 96 1.31 3.90 -1.73
C ALA A 96 0.31 3.68 -0.57
N ILE A 97 -0.84 4.35 -0.61
CA ILE A 97 -1.91 4.18 0.39
C ILE A 97 -2.46 2.75 0.34
N VAL A 98 -2.79 2.24 -0.85
CA VAL A 98 -3.26 0.85 -1.01
C VAL A 98 -2.21 -0.13 -0.51
N GLN A 99 -0.94 0.06 -0.85
CA GLN A 99 0.14 -0.79 -0.36
C GLN A 99 0.23 -0.76 1.16
N ALA A 100 0.15 0.41 1.80
CA ALA A 100 0.19 0.53 3.25
C ALA A 100 -0.98 -0.19 3.92
N ILE A 101 -2.20 -0.03 3.40
CA ILE A 101 -3.39 -0.71 3.91
C ILE A 101 -3.25 -2.23 3.80
N VAL A 102 -2.87 -2.73 2.62
CA VAL A 102 -2.76 -4.18 2.39
C VAL A 102 -1.62 -4.78 3.20
N THR A 103 -0.52 -4.04 3.40
CA THR A 103 0.57 -4.46 4.29
C THR A 103 0.08 -4.57 5.73
N ALA A 104 -0.65 -3.57 6.22
CA ALA A 104 -1.23 -3.62 7.57
C ALA A 104 -2.18 -4.81 7.73
N VAL A 105 -3.04 -5.08 6.73
CA VAL A 105 -3.93 -6.26 6.73
C VAL A 105 -3.12 -7.56 6.73
N ALA A 106 -2.01 -7.63 6.00
CA ALA A 106 -1.14 -8.81 5.98
C ALA A 106 -0.44 -9.04 7.33
N ASP A 107 -0.07 -7.99 8.05
CA ASP A 107 0.60 -8.07 9.35
C ASP A 107 -0.36 -8.37 10.51
N LEU A 108 -1.67 -8.16 10.33
CA LEU A 108 -2.68 -8.52 11.32
C LEU A 108 -2.80 -10.03 11.47
N ASN A 109 -2.87 -10.49 12.71
CA ASN A 109 -3.21 -11.87 13.02
C ASN A 109 -4.74 -12.03 13.08
N PRO A 110 -5.36 -12.80 12.18
CA PRO A 110 -6.81 -12.98 12.14
C PRO A 110 -7.38 -13.69 13.37
N LYS A 111 -6.55 -14.42 14.14
CA LYS A 111 -7.01 -15.14 15.35
C LYS A 111 -7.11 -14.24 16.59
N THR A 112 -6.47 -13.08 16.59
CA THR A 112 -6.39 -12.20 17.77
C THR A 112 -7.08 -10.86 17.60
N THR A 113 -7.49 -10.53 16.37
CA THR A 113 -8.11 -9.24 16.07
C THR A 113 -9.64 -9.31 16.20
N SER A 114 -10.26 -8.20 16.60
CA SER A 114 -11.72 -8.05 16.62
C SER A 114 -12.32 -7.66 15.27
N TYR A 115 -11.48 -7.36 14.26
CA TYR A 115 -11.96 -6.97 12.93
C TYR A 115 -12.41 -8.18 12.13
N PRO A 116 -13.51 -8.08 11.35
CA PRO A 116 -14.00 -9.18 10.51
C PRO A 116 -13.15 -9.33 9.24
N LEU A 117 -11.88 -9.74 9.38
CA LEU A 117 -10.94 -9.76 8.26
C LEU A 117 -11.32 -10.76 7.16
N ALA A 118 -12.14 -11.76 7.47
CA ALA A 118 -12.64 -12.71 6.47
C ALA A 118 -13.45 -12.02 5.36
N GLU A 119 -14.14 -10.91 5.67
CA GLU A 119 -14.91 -10.13 4.70
C GLU A 119 -14.03 -9.41 3.68
N LEU A 120 -12.73 -9.27 3.95
CA LEU A 120 -11.77 -8.66 3.04
C LEU A 120 -11.35 -9.59 1.89
N THR A 121 -11.68 -10.88 1.97
CA THR A 121 -11.25 -11.90 1.00
C THR A 121 -11.57 -11.51 -0.45
N PRO A 122 -12.80 -11.08 -0.82
CA PRO A 122 -13.11 -10.68 -2.18
C PRO A 122 -12.31 -9.46 -2.65
N THR A 123 -12.07 -8.50 -1.75
CA THR A 123 -11.27 -7.30 -2.03
C THR A 123 -9.82 -7.65 -2.28
N LEU A 124 -9.24 -8.53 -1.46
CA LEU A 124 -7.86 -9.00 -1.63
C LEU A 124 -7.68 -9.81 -2.93
N ILE A 125 -8.67 -10.61 -3.34
CA ILE A 125 -8.64 -11.32 -4.62
C ILE A 125 -8.58 -10.33 -5.79
N ARG A 126 -9.34 -9.23 -5.74
CA ARG A 126 -9.31 -8.20 -6.79
C ARG A 126 -7.94 -7.55 -6.92
N LEU A 127 -7.23 -7.37 -5.80
CA LEU A 127 -5.89 -6.77 -5.79
C LEU A 127 -4.81 -7.66 -6.43
N LEU A 128 -5.11 -8.93 -6.72
CA LEU A 128 -4.17 -9.83 -7.41
C LEU A 128 -3.98 -9.51 -8.89
N GLN A 129 -4.88 -8.71 -9.47
CA GLN A 129 -4.92 -8.37 -10.90
C GLN A 129 -4.75 -6.85 -11.08
N ASN A 130 -4.09 -6.41 -12.16
CA ASN A 130 -3.98 -5.00 -12.57
C ASN A 130 -3.38 -4.04 -11.51
N HIS A 131 -2.59 -4.55 -10.57
CA HIS A 131 -1.87 -3.75 -9.58
C HIS A 131 -0.35 -3.99 -9.66
N PRO A 132 0.47 -3.03 -9.19
CA PRO A 132 1.89 -3.25 -8.99
C PRO A 132 2.19 -4.46 -8.11
N ASP A 133 3.27 -5.17 -8.41
CA ASP A 133 3.67 -6.39 -7.70
C ASP A 133 3.82 -6.22 -6.19
N PRO A 134 4.29 -5.07 -5.64
CA PRO A 134 4.30 -4.86 -4.19
C PRO A 134 2.91 -4.99 -3.55
N ILE A 135 1.86 -4.49 -4.19
CA ILE A 135 0.48 -4.62 -3.70
C ILE A 135 0.02 -6.07 -3.81
N ARG A 136 0.25 -6.69 -4.98
CA ARG A 136 -0.15 -8.08 -5.25
C ARG A 136 0.50 -9.03 -4.25
N LEU A 137 1.78 -8.84 -3.94
CA LEU A 137 2.53 -9.66 -3.00
C LEU A 137 1.94 -9.58 -1.59
N GLN A 138 1.58 -8.39 -1.12
CA GLN A 138 0.96 -8.23 0.19
C GLN A 138 -0.47 -8.78 0.21
N ALA A 139 -1.23 -8.64 -0.88
CA ALA A 139 -2.56 -9.23 -1.00
C ALA A 139 -2.50 -10.77 -0.92
N ILE A 140 -1.52 -11.39 -1.57
CA ILE A 140 -1.26 -12.84 -1.47
C ILE A 140 -0.94 -13.25 -0.04
N ARG A 141 -0.05 -12.52 0.63
CA ARG A 141 0.32 -12.79 2.03
C ARG A 141 -0.88 -12.67 2.96
N ALA A 142 -1.69 -11.62 2.79
CA ALA A 142 -2.92 -11.42 3.54
C ALA A 142 -3.91 -12.58 3.31
N LEU A 143 -4.17 -12.97 2.06
CA LEU A 143 -5.03 -14.13 1.75
C LEU A 143 -4.53 -15.42 2.41
N GLY A 144 -3.22 -15.67 2.36
CA GLY A 144 -2.60 -16.82 3.02
C GLY A 144 -2.73 -16.76 4.55
N ASN A 145 -2.61 -15.58 5.16
CA ASN A 145 -2.75 -15.41 6.61
C ASN A 145 -4.21 -15.57 7.07
N LEU A 146 -5.16 -15.04 6.30
CA LEU A 146 -6.59 -15.24 6.56
C LEU A 146 -7.00 -16.70 6.46
N ALA A 147 -6.26 -17.48 5.66
CA ALA A 147 -6.50 -18.90 5.44
C ALA A 147 -7.96 -19.22 5.01
N ASN A 148 -8.65 -18.24 4.39
CA ASN A 148 -10.01 -18.41 3.92
C ASN A 148 -10.01 -19.22 2.60
N PRO A 149 -10.73 -20.35 2.52
CA PRO A 149 -10.80 -21.17 1.31
C PRO A 149 -11.27 -20.42 0.05
N ALA A 150 -12.07 -19.36 0.19
CA ALA A 150 -12.51 -18.54 -0.93
C ALA A 150 -11.35 -17.84 -1.67
N GLY A 151 -10.17 -17.73 -1.05
CA GLY A 151 -8.95 -17.19 -1.68
C GLY A 151 -8.22 -18.18 -2.59
N MET A 152 -8.54 -19.48 -2.55
CA MET A 152 -7.76 -20.52 -3.23
C MET A 152 -7.66 -20.29 -4.74
N ASP A 153 -8.77 -20.00 -5.40
CA ASP A 153 -8.83 -19.78 -6.85
C ASP A 153 -7.95 -18.60 -7.29
N GLY A 154 -8.01 -17.49 -6.55
CA GLY A 154 -7.21 -16.31 -6.83
C GLY A 154 -5.71 -16.60 -6.72
N LEU A 155 -5.29 -17.32 -5.68
CA LEU A 155 -3.89 -17.70 -5.49
C LEU A 155 -3.42 -18.68 -6.57
N ARG A 156 -4.24 -19.68 -6.92
CA ARG A 156 -3.96 -20.63 -8.00
C ARG A 156 -3.77 -19.91 -9.35
N GLN A 157 -4.62 -18.94 -9.68
CA GLN A 157 -4.47 -18.14 -10.90
C GLN A 157 -3.13 -17.38 -10.93
N VAL A 158 -2.73 -16.77 -9.81
CA VAL A 158 -1.43 -16.08 -9.72
C VAL A 158 -0.27 -17.05 -9.93
N PHE A 159 -0.34 -18.25 -9.35
CA PHE A 159 0.70 -19.26 -9.49
C PHE A 159 0.82 -19.79 -10.94
N CYS A 160 -0.32 -20.10 -11.58
CA CYS A 160 -0.36 -20.68 -12.93
C CYS A 160 -0.03 -19.69 -14.06
N GLU A 161 -0.12 -18.38 -13.82
CA GLU A 161 0.23 -17.37 -14.81
C GLU A 161 1.76 -17.27 -14.98
N ALA A 162 2.25 -17.78 -16.11
CA ALA A 162 3.68 -17.84 -16.41
C ALA A 162 4.34 -16.46 -16.53
N LYS A 163 3.57 -15.40 -16.84
CA LYS A 163 4.09 -14.03 -16.88
C LYS A 163 4.38 -13.46 -15.50
N ASN A 164 3.87 -14.07 -14.43
CA ASN A 164 4.15 -13.57 -13.09
C ASN A 164 5.59 -13.86 -12.68
N PRO A 165 6.25 -12.89 -12.02
CA PRO A 165 7.58 -13.09 -11.46
C PRO A 165 7.57 -14.26 -10.46
N LYS A 166 8.73 -14.91 -10.33
CA LYS A 166 8.89 -16.06 -9.43
C LYS A 166 8.43 -15.74 -8.02
N GLU A 167 8.73 -14.55 -7.52
CA GLU A 167 8.40 -14.08 -6.18
C GLU A 167 6.89 -14.12 -5.92
N LEU A 168 6.08 -13.71 -6.91
CA LEU A 168 4.62 -13.76 -6.80
C LEU A 168 4.10 -15.20 -6.88
N ARG A 169 4.66 -16.02 -7.78
CA ARG A 169 4.27 -17.44 -7.90
C ARG A 169 4.59 -18.21 -6.62
N LEU A 170 5.79 -17.99 -6.06
CA LEU A 170 6.22 -18.58 -4.79
C LEU A 170 5.32 -18.14 -3.63
N ALA A 171 5.04 -16.84 -3.52
CA ALA A 171 4.16 -16.33 -2.48
C ALA A 171 2.74 -16.92 -2.59
N ALA A 172 2.22 -17.06 -3.81
CA ALA A 172 0.90 -17.64 -4.06
C ALA A 172 0.85 -19.10 -3.60
N LEU A 173 1.88 -19.88 -3.94
CA LEU A 173 2.01 -21.28 -3.54
C LEU A 173 2.13 -21.43 -2.01
N GLN A 174 2.89 -20.55 -1.36
CA GLN A 174 2.97 -20.49 0.10
C GLN A 174 1.62 -20.13 0.75
N GLY A 175 0.88 -19.19 0.16
CA GLY A 175 -0.46 -18.79 0.59
C GLY A 175 -1.46 -19.95 0.48
N MET A 176 -1.47 -20.67 -0.65
CA MET A 176 -2.27 -21.89 -0.83
C MET A 176 -1.93 -22.92 0.25
N GLY A 177 -0.64 -23.13 0.53
CA GLY A 177 -0.19 -24.03 1.59
C GLY A 177 -0.66 -23.63 3.01
N ARG A 178 -0.93 -22.35 3.28
CA ARG A 178 -1.52 -21.88 4.54
C ARG A 178 -3.02 -22.15 4.61
N ILE A 179 -3.75 -21.93 3.50
CA ILE A 179 -5.17 -22.28 3.40
C ILE A 179 -5.35 -23.79 3.61
N ILE A 180 -4.53 -24.62 2.94
CA ILE A 180 -4.55 -26.08 3.07
C ILE A 180 -4.26 -26.50 4.52
N LEU A 181 -3.33 -25.83 5.21
CA LEU A 181 -3.01 -26.12 6.60
C LEU A 181 -4.22 -25.92 7.51
N GLU A 182 -4.92 -24.79 7.38
CA GLU A 182 -6.07 -24.46 8.24
C GLU A 182 -7.28 -25.34 7.89
N ALA A 183 -7.56 -25.54 6.60
CA ALA A 183 -8.66 -26.39 6.14
C ALA A 183 -8.41 -27.89 6.35
N ARG A 184 -7.14 -28.31 6.54
CA ARG A 184 -6.69 -29.72 6.57
C ARG A 184 -7.11 -30.53 5.35
N ALA A 185 -7.40 -29.87 4.23
CA ALA A 185 -7.90 -30.49 3.02
C ALA A 185 -7.29 -29.81 1.79
N VAL A 186 -7.21 -30.57 0.70
CA VAL A 186 -6.76 -30.10 -0.59
C VAL A 186 -7.67 -30.69 -1.67
N SER A 187 -8.10 -29.87 -2.63
CA SER A 187 -8.90 -30.36 -3.76
C SER A 187 -8.07 -31.30 -4.64
N ALA A 188 -8.72 -32.15 -5.43
CA ALA A 188 -8.02 -33.02 -6.37
C ALA A 188 -7.21 -32.21 -7.40
N GLU A 189 -7.76 -31.08 -7.85
CA GLU A 189 -7.10 -30.16 -8.78
C GLU A 189 -5.86 -29.52 -8.18
N ASP A 190 -5.96 -28.95 -6.97
CA ASP A 190 -4.82 -28.36 -6.26
C ASP A 190 -3.76 -29.41 -5.95
N CYS A 191 -4.18 -30.62 -5.56
CA CYS A 191 -3.25 -31.72 -5.31
C CYS A 191 -2.48 -32.12 -6.57
N ALA A 192 -3.16 -32.21 -7.72
CA ALA A 192 -2.51 -32.49 -9.01
C ALA A 192 -1.54 -31.37 -9.42
N LEU A 193 -1.93 -30.10 -9.22
CA LEU A 193 -1.09 -28.94 -9.49
C LEU A 193 0.18 -28.93 -8.62
N LEU A 194 0.02 -29.13 -7.30
CA LEU A 194 1.13 -29.19 -6.37
C LEU A 194 2.06 -30.37 -6.69
N ARG A 195 1.50 -31.55 -7.02
CA ARG A 195 2.28 -32.72 -7.45
C ARG A 195 3.13 -32.42 -8.68
N LYS A 196 2.55 -31.83 -9.71
CA LYS A 196 3.30 -31.43 -10.92
C LYS A 196 4.44 -30.46 -10.58
N THR A 197 4.19 -29.55 -9.63
CA THR A 197 5.17 -28.55 -9.18
C THR A 197 6.35 -29.17 -8.41
N LEU A 198 6.23 -30.40 -7.91
CA LEU A 198 7.37 -31.11 -7.32
C LEU A 198 8.48 -31.42 -8.34
N ASN A 199 8.19 -31.33 -9.63
CA ASN A 199 9.15 -31.49 -10.72
C ASN A 199 9.54 -30.15 -11.37
N ASP A 200 9.22 -29.01 -10.74
CA ASP A 200 9.61 -27.69 -11.23
C ASP A 200 11.15 -27.53 -11.23
N GLY A 201 11.70 -26.76 -12.16
CA GLY A 201 13.14 -26.49 -12.23
C GLY A 201 13.64 -25.67 -11.03
N ASP A 202 12.79 -24.85 -10.44
CA ASP A 202 13.13 -23.99 -9.31
C ASP A 202 12.98 -24.71 -7.96
N ALA A 203 14.03 -24.67 -7.14
CA ALA A 203 14.06 -25.37 -5.86
C ALA A 203 13.07 -24.81 -4.84
N ASP A 204 12.82 -23.49 -4.85
CA ASP A 204 11.91 -22.85 -3.89
C ASP A 204 10.46 -23.23 -4.20
N LEU A 205 10.10 -23.29 -5.49
CA LEU A 205 8.78 -23.75 -5.93
C LEU A 205 8.55 -25.23 -5.57
N ARG A 206 9.54 -26.10 -5.79
CA ARG A 206 9.47 -27.50 -5.36
C ARG A 206 9.27 -27.62 -3.86
N ALA A 207 10.05 -26.89 -3.07
CA ALA A 207 9.99 -26.93 -1.61
C ALA A 207 8.64 -26.42 -1.08
N ALA A 208 8.13 -25.33 -1.66
CA ALA A 208 6.82 -24.78 -1.29
C ALA A 208 5.67 -25.74 -1.66
N ALA A 209 5.73 -26.42 -2.81
CA ALA A 209 4.75 -27.43 -3.20
C ALA A 209 4.76 -28.65 -2.25
N ALA A 210 5.95 -29.16 -1.93
CA ALA A 210 6.12 -30.26 -0.98
C ALA A 210 5.58 -29.88 0.41
N ALA A 211 5.89 -28.67 0.88
CA ALA A 211 5.38 -28.16 2.15
C ALA A 211 3.86 -28.02 2.16
N ALA A 212 3.25 -27.55 1.06
CA ALA A 212 1.79 -27.47 0.95
C ALA A 212 1.12 -28.85 0.98
N LEU A 213 1.65 -29.83 0.22
CA LEU A 213 1.16 -31.21 0.23
C LEU A 213 1.32 -31.87 1.60
N GLY A 214 2.45 -31.68 2.28
CA GLY A 214 2.69 -32.22 3.62
C GLY A 214 1.79 -31.63 4.72
N ARG A 215 1.17 -30.47 4.47
CA ARG A 215 0.20 -29.83 5.37
C ARG A 215 -1.23 -30.33 5.15
N ALA A 216 -1.51 -30.96 4.01
CA ALA A 216 -2.79 -31.54 3.69
C ALA A 216 -2.98 -32.89 4.39
N ALA A 217 -4.20 -33.20 4.84
CA ALA A 217 -4.55 -34.57 5.18
C ALA A 217 -4.79 -35.36 3.88
N LEU A 218 -3.74 -35.98 3.34
CA LEU A 218 -3.82 -36.76 2.10
C LEU A 218 -4.38 -38.16 2.38
N GLY A 219 -5.34 -38.59 1.57
CA GLY A 219 -5.81 -39.98 1.55
C GLY A 219 -4.78 -40.94 0.92
N PRO A 220 -4.92 -42.26 1.12
CA PRO A 220 -3.96 -43.26 0.62
C PRO A 220 -3.67 -43.15 -0.89
N GLU A 221 -4.70 -42.87 -1.70
CA GLU A 221 -4.55 -42.70 -3.14
C GLU A 221 -3.70 -41.46 -3.49
N GLN A 222 -3.94 -40.34 -2.82
CA GLN A 222 -3.19 -39.10 -3.03
C GLN A 222 -1.73 -39.26 -2.61
N VAL A 223 -1.47 -39.95 -1.49
CA VAL A 223 -0.11 -40.30 -1.06
C VAL A 223 0.58 -41.16 -2.13
N GLY A 224 -0.08 -42.21 -2.61
CA GLY A 224 0.47 -43.05 -3.68
C GLY A 224 0.72 -42.30 -4.99
N ALA A 225 -0.10 -41.29 -5.30
CA ALA A 225 0.11 -40.41 -6.45
C ALA A 225 1.34 -39.49 -6.27
N VAL A 226 1.57 -38.95 -5.07
CA VAL A 226 2.76 -38.14 -4.75
C VAL A 226 4.03 -38.98 -4.84
N LEU A 227 4.04 -40.18 -4.25
CA LEU A 227 5.20 -41.08 -4.25
C LEU A 227 5.60 -41.50 -5.68
N ARG A 228 4.62 -41.87 -6.52
CA ARG A 228 4.85 -42.19 -7.93
C ARG A 228 5.44 -41.02 -8.71
N GLU A 229 4.92 -39.81 -8.49
CA GLU A 229 5.43 -38.59 -9.13
C GLU A 229 6.91 -38.33 -8.80
N GLN A 230 7.29 -38.59 -7.54
CA GLN A 230 8.66 -38.43 -7.05
C GLN A 230 9.55 -39.65 -7.33
N ARG A 231 9.01 -40.68 -7.99
CA ARG A 231 9.70 -41.95 -8.25
C ARG A 231 10.23 -42.61 -6.98
N ILE A 232 9.59 -42.34 -5.84
CA ILE A 232 9.87 -42.98 -4.56
C ILE A 232 9.04 -44.27 -4.55
N ARG A 233 9.72 -45.41 -4.46
CA ARG A 233 9.11 -46.74 -4.39
C ARG A 233 8.66 -47.08 -2.98
#